data_AF-A0A9W8XNH5-F1
#
_entry.id   AF-A0A9W8XNH5-F1
#
_cell.length_a   1.000
_cell.length_b   1.000
_cell.length_c   1.000
_cell.angle_alpha   90.00
_cell.angle_beta   90.00
_cell.angle_gamma   90.00
#
_symmetry.space_group_name_H-M   'P 1'
#
loop_
_entity.id
_entity.type
_entity.pdbx_description
1 polymer ?
#
loop_
_entity_poly.entity_id
_entity_poly.type
_entity_poly.pdbx_seq_one_letter_code
_entity_poly.pdbx_strand_id
1 'polypeptide(L)'
;MLQLLARLLGRAPKSDLPPFNFALNRYKAKKHWPPNLRELTAKQQFRFERKFKRRLRLKSIKPQWQRWTKIVQWNLIGFVVIYGVLFHDFAKDPMNPRPGEQPFKSLRKWMWGAWDGMWTHTSSSLEADRAGAEPLSPSRKAAPEDAADAGGRKSGIQYHSVTNQYTTQN
;
A
#
# COMPACT_ATOMS: atom_id res chain seq x y z
N MET A 1 1.42 20.24 18.30
CA MET A 1 1.02 18.92 17.75
C MET A 1 -0.41 18.92 17.19
N LEU A 2 -1.44 19.28 17.96
CA LEU A 2 -2.85 19.23 17.53
C LEU A 2 -3.23 20.16 16.37
N GLN A 3 -2.55 21.30 16.21
CA GLN A 3 -2.81 22.24 15.11
C GLN A 3 -2.42 21.69 13.72
N LEU A 4 -1.46 20.77 13.65
CA LEU A 4 -1.05 20.13 12.39
C LEU A 4 -2.09 19.08 11.94
N LEU A 5 -2.66 18.34 12.89
CA LEU A 5 -3.76 17.40 12.65
C LEU A 5 -5.04 18.11 12.15
N ALA A 6 -5.41 19.24 12.78
CA ALA A 6 -6.54 20.05 12.33
C ALA A 6 -6.36 20.59 10.89
N ARG A 7 -5.10 20.83 10.49
CA ARG A 7 -4.74 21.29 9.13
C ARG A 7 -4.79 20.15 8.11
N LEU A 8 -4.49 18.92 8.53
CA LEU A 8 -4.60 17.72 7.69
C LEU A 8 -6.07 17.32 7.43
N LEU A 9 -6.95 17.53 8.42
CA LEU A 9 -8.39 17.26 8.35
C LEU A 9 -9.19 18.38 7.64
N GLY A 10 -8.52 19.31 6.96
CA GLY A 10 -9.16 20.32 6.11
C GLY A 10 -9.88 21.46 6.84
N ARG A 11 -9.74 21.58 8.16
CA ARG A 11 -10.33 22.69 8.92
C ARG A 11 -9.41 23.90 8.81
N ALA A 12 -9.67 24.74 7.81
CA ALA A 12 -9.00 26.03 7.70
C ALA A 12 -9.25 26.85 8.98
N PRO A 13 -8.21 27.48 9.57
CA PRO A 13 -8.40 28.35 10.72
C PRO A 13 -9.33 29.50 10.32
N LYS A 14 -10.39 29.72 11.12
CA LYS A 14 -11.22 30.92 10.97
C LYS A 14 -10.31 32.12 11.21
N SER A 15 -10.18 33.01 10.22
CA SER A 15 -9.41 34.24 10.41
C SER A 15 -10.11 35.08 11.47
N ASP A 16 -9.40 35.39 12.56
CA ASP A 16 -9.87 36.23 13.68
C ASP A 16 -9.85 37.73 13.34
N LEU A 17 -9.98 38.05 12.05
CA LEU A 17 -9.95 39.42 11.56
C LEU A 17 -11.37 40.00 11.72
N PRO A 18 -11.51 41.20 12.31
CA PRO A 18 -12.79 41.86 12.36
C PRO A 18 -13.32 42.07 10.93
N PRO A 19 -14.66 42.08 10.74
CA PRO A 19 -15.24 42.29 9.42
C PRO A 19 -14.70 43.60 8.82
N PHE A 20 -14.23 43.52 7.57
CA PHE A 20 -13.57 44.65 6.91
C PHE A 20 -14.52 45.84 6.77
N ASN A 21 -14.26 46.91 7.51
CA ASN A 21 -15.08 48.12 7.47
C ASN A 21 -14.59 49.05 6.36
N PHE A 22 -15.33 49.13 5.25
CA PHE A 22 -14.99 49.94 4.09
C PHE A 22 -14.87 51.45 4.39
N ALA A 23 -15.53 51.95 5.45
CA ALA A 23 -15.52 53.37 5.80
C ALA A 23 -14.19 53.82 6.43
N LEU A 24 -13.49 52.91 7.13
CA LEU A 24 -12.23 53.18 7.82
C LEU A 24 -10.99 52.95 6.94
N ASN A 25 -11.17 52.54 5.69
CA ASN A 25 -10.06 52.22 4.80
C ASN A 25 -9.30 53.49 4.37
N ARG A 26 -8.01 53.57 4.73
CA ARG A 26 -7.07 54.66 4.33
C ARG A 26 -6.99 54.82 2.81
N TYR A 27 -7.08 53.73 2.07
CA TYR A 27 -7.02 53.71 0.62
C TYR A 27 -8.40 53.49 0.02
N LYS A 28 -9.17 54.59 -0.10
CA LYS A 28 -10.51 54.55 -0.70
C LYS A 28 -10.42 54.21 -2.19
N ALA A 29 -11.23 53.26 -2.64
CA ALA A 29 -11.31 52.92 -4.05
C ALA A 29 -11.91 54.11 -4.83
N LYS A 30 -11.21 54.59 -5.87
CA LYS A 30 -11.70 55.69 -6.73
C LYS A 30 -13.01 55.36 -7.46
N LYS A 31 -13.29 54.06 -7.65
CA LYS A 31 -14.50 53.55 -8.29
C LYS A 31 -15.09 52.47 -7.41
N HIS A 32 -16.40 52.54 -7.14
CA HIS A 32 -17.12 51.50 -6.41
C HIS A 32 -17.04 50.20 -7.20
N TRP A 33 -16.54 49.15 -6.56
CA TRP A 33 -16.54 47.78 -7.06
C TRP A 33 -17.47 46.96 -6.15
N PRO A 34 -18.30 46.05 -6.67
CA PRO A 34 -18.51 45.69 -8.06
C PRO A 34 -19.35 46.74 -8.83
N PRO A 35 -19.19 46.83 -10.16
CA PRO A 35 -20.09 47.64 -10.99
C PRO A 35 -21.50 47.02 -10.97
N ASN A 36 -22.53 47.86 -11.00
CA ASN A 36 -23.92 47.41 -11.13
C ASN A 36 -24.15 46.76 -12.50
N LEU A 37 -23.98 45.43 -12.58
CA LEU A 37 -24.08 44.67 -13.84
C LEU A 37 -25.45 44.78 -14.51
N ARG A 38 -26.49 45.20 -13.76
CA ARG A 38 -27.87 45.35 -14.24
C ARG A 38 -28.10 46.64 -15.02
N GLU A 39 -27.26 47.65 -14.82
CA GLU A 39 -27.35 48.96 -15.51
C GLU A 39 -26.53 48.99 -16.82
N LEU A 40 -25.73 47.95 -17.09
CA LEU A 40 -24.87 47.88 -18.26
C LEU A 40 -25.59 47.30 -19.47
N THR A 41 -25.30 47.84 -20.66
CA THR A 41 -25.75 47.25 -21.93
C THR A 41 -25.26 45.81 -22.07
N ALA A 42 -26.05 44.92 -22.67
CA ALA A 42 -25.71 43.51 -22.89
C ALA A 42 -24.32 43.29 -23.54
N LYS A 43 -23.93 44.16 -24.49
CA LYS A 43 -22.60 44.15 -25.12
C LYS A 43 -21.47 44.41 -24.12
N GLN A 44 -21.66 45.31 -23.16
CA GLN A 44 -20.68 45.59 -22.12
C GLN A 44 -20.62 44.45 -21.10
N GLN A 45 -21.78 43.91 -20.70
CA GLN A 45 -21.88 42.75 -19.81
C GLN A 45 -21.11 41.54 -20.37
N PHE A 46 -21.29 41.23 -21.66
CA PHE A 46 -20.55 40.14 -22.31
C PHE A 46 -19.03 40.35 -22.31
N ARG A 47 -18.55 41.59 -22.47
CA ARG A 47 -17.11 41.90 -22.38
C ARG A 47 -16.56 41.70 -20.97
N PHE A 48 -17.33 42.06 -19.94
CA PHE A 48 -16.96 41.83 -18.55
C PHE A 48 -16.94 40.34 -18.22
N GLU A 49 -17.96 39.60 -18.63
CA GLU A 49 -18.02 38.15 -18.45
C GLU A 49 -16.82 37.46 -19.12
N ARG A 50 -16.51 37.80 -20.38
CA ARG A 50 -15.34 37.26 -21.09
C ARG A 50 -14.03 37.57 -20.37
N LYS A 51 -13.86 38.81 -19.87
CA LYS A 51 -12.66 39.21 -19.10
C LYS A 51 -12.58 38.46 -17.77
N PHE A 52 -13.70 38.27 -17.09
CA PHE A 52 -13.79 37.54 -15.84
C PHE A 52 -13.45 36.05 -16.01
N LYS A 53 -14.07 35.37 -17.00
CA LYS A 53 -13.76 33.97 -17.33
C LYS A 53 -12.30 33.75 -17.68
N ARG A 54 -11.69 34.67 -18.44
CA ARG A 54 -10.24 34.64 -18.75
C ARG A 54 -9.39 34.75 -17.49
N ARG A 55 -9.71 35.69 -16.59
CA ARG A 55 -8.98 35.87 -15.32
C ARG A 55 -9.16 34.70 -14.37
N LEU A 56 -10.36 34.11 -14.32
CA LEU A 56 -10.61 32.89 -13.57
C LEU A 56 -9.77 31.73 -14.11
N ARG A 57 -9.71 31.56 -15.43
CA ARG A 57 -8.85 30.56 -16.07
C ARG A 57 -7.38 30.78 -15.72
N LEU A 58 -6.89 32.02 -15.78
CA LEU A 58 -5.52 32.34 -15.43
C LEU A 58 -5.22 32.07 -13.94
N LYS A 59 -6.15 32.41 -13.03
CA LYS A 59 -6.02 32.10 -11.59
C LYS A 59 -6.15 30.61 -11.30
N SER A 60 -6.88 29.86 -12.13
CA SER A 60 -7.06 28.41 -11.98
C SER A 60 -5.88 27.62 -12.53
N ILE A 61 -4.98 28.22 -13.31
CA ILE A 61 -3.68 27.62 -13.66
C ILE A 61 -2.80 27.65 -12.40
N LYS A 62 -3.12 26.76 -11.46
CA LYS A 62 -2.25 26.45 -10.33
C LYS A 62 -1.03 25.69 -10.87
N PRO A 63 0.17 25.86 -10.28
CA PRO A 63 1.37 25.14 -10.71
C PRO A 63 1.17 23.63 -10.53
N GLN A 64 0.74 22.94 -11.58
CA GLN A 64 0.46 21.50 -11.54
C GLN A 64 1.73 20.70 -11.27
N TRP A 65 2.87 21.16 -11.81
CA TRP A 65 4.18 20.54 -11.61
C TRP A 65 4.51 20.33 -10.13
N GLN A 66 4.29 21.35 -9.30
CA GLN A 66 4.56 21.28 -7.87
C GLN A 66 3.65 20.29 -7.11
N ARG A 67 2.45 20.03 -7.64
CA ARG A 67 1.57 19.00 -7.07
C ARG A 67 2.10 17.60 -7.41
N TRP A 68 2.51 17.38 -8.65
CA TRP A 68 3.05 16.10 -9.10
C TRP A 68 4.38 15.77 -8.42
N THR A 69 5.31 16.72 -8.32
CA THR A 69 6.59 16.50 -7.63
C THR A 69 6.37 16.13 -6.17
N LYS A 70 5.44 16.80 -5.47
CA LYS A 70 5.08 16.43 -4.09
C LYS A 70 4.52 15.01 -4.01
N ILE A 71 3.61 14.63 -4.91
CA ILE A 71 3.08 13.26 -4.95
C ILE A 71 4.22 12.26 -5.15
N VAL A 72 5.14 12.52 -6.09
CA VAL A 72 6.30 11.65 -6.35
C VAL A 72 7.23 11.59 -5.14
N GLN A 73 7.50 12.71 -4.47
CA GLN A 73 8.32 12.75 -3.25
C GLN A 73 7.71 11.89 -2.14
N TRP A 74 6.41 12.05 -1.85
CA TRP A 74 5.72 11.24 -0.85
C TRP A 74 5.65 9.77 -1.24
N ASN A 75 5.48 9.45 -2.53
CA ASN A 75 5.54 8.08 -3.03
C ASN A 75 6.93 7.48 -2.86
N LEU A 76 8.00 8.23 -3.15
CA LEU A 76 9.37 7.74 -3.00
C LEU A 76 9.71 7.49 -1.53
N ILE A 77 9.34 8.41 -0.64
CA ILE A 77 9.50 8.24 0.80
C ILE A 77 8.71 7.01 1.27
N GLY A 78 7.44 6.88 0.87
CA GLY A 78 6.62 5.72 1.20
C GLY A 78 7.20 4.42 0.67
N PHE A 79 7.69 4.41 -0.56
CA PHE A 79 8.32 3.25 -1.20
C PHE A 79 9.56 2.80 -0.43
N VAL A 80 10.46 3.72 -0.06
CA VAL A 80 11.65 3.40 0.73
C VAL A 80 11.27 2.84 2.11
N VAL A 81 10.25 3.42 2.75
CA VAL A 81 9.77 2.92 4.05
C VAL A 81 9.18 1.52 3.92
N ILE A 82 8.32 1.28 2.94
CA ILE A 82 7.72 -0.04 2.69
C ILE A 82 8.81 -1.08 2.38
N TYR A 83 9.75 -0.73 1.51
CA TYR A 83 10.89 -1.60 1.20
C TYR A 83 11.71 -1.91 2.46
N GLY A 84 12.06 -0.89 3.24
CA GLY A 84 12.80 -1.03 4.49
C GLY A 84 12.11 -1.95 5.48
N VAL A 85 10.81 -1.73 5.74
CA VAL A 85 10.07 -2.51 6.75
C VAL A 85 9.73 -3.92 6.26
N LEU A 86 9.39 -4.08 4.98
CA LEU A 86 8.81 -5.32 4.48
C LEU A 86 9.80 -6.23 3.77
N PHE A 87 10.77 -5.68 3.04
CA PHE A 87 11.61 -6.45 2.11
C PHE A 87 13.10 -6.39 2.45
N HIS A 88 13.56 -5.39 3.18
CA HIS A 88 14.97 -5.25 3.52
C HIS A 88 15.40 -6.28 4.56
N ASP A 89 16.41 -7.08 4.23
CA ASP A 89 16.93 -8.14 5.08
C ASP A 89 18.06 -7.60 5.98
N PHE A 90 17.68 -6.97 7.08
CA PHE A 90 18.61 -6.44 8.07
C PHE A 90 19.47 -7.53 8.77
N ALA A 91 19.15 -8.82 8.64
CA ALA A 91 19.96 -9.88 9.24
C ALA A 91 21.29 -10.09 8.50
N LYS A 92 21.41 -9.65 7.25
CA LYS A 92 22.63 -9.75 6.42
C LYS A 92 23.38 -8.43 6.30
N ASP A 93 22.90 -7.38 6.97
CA ASP A 93 23.52 -6.06 6.94
C ASP A 93 24.78 -6.04 7.83
N PRO A 94 25.98 -5.73 7.30
CA PRO A 94 27.20 -5.60 8.10
C PRO A 94 27.14 -4.49 9.15
N MET A 95 26.18 -3.55 9.07
CA MET A 95 26.00 -2.43 10.00
C MET A 95 24.95 -2.68 11.09
N ASN A 96 24.41 -3.90 11.20
CA ASN A 96 23.40 -4.22 12.22
C ASN A 96 24.06 -4.45 13.60
N PRO A 97 23.67 -3.71 14.67
CA PRO A 97 24.21 -3.91 16.01
C PRO A 97 23.84 -5.27 16.64
N ARG A 98 22.86 -6.00 16.06
CA ARG A 98 22.46 -7.34 16.49
C ARG A 98 22.45 -8.32 15.31
N PRO A 99 23.57 -9.02 15.04
CA PRO A 99 23.67 -9.94 13.91
C PRO A 99 22.64 -11.08 14.06
N GLY A 100 21.83 -11.32 13.02
CA GLY A 100 20.84 -12.41 12.95
C GLY A 100 19.39 -12.06 13.33
N GLU A 101 19.14 -10.92 13.98
CA GLU A 101 17.77 -10.46 14.26
C GLU A 101 17.28 -9.55 13.11
N GLN A 102 16.19 -9.93 12.42
CA GLN A 102 15.50 -8.97 11.52
C GLN A 102 14.49 -8.17 12.38
N PRO A 103 14.61 -6.84 12.46
CA PRO A 103 13.57 -6.00 13.02
C PRO A 103 12.33 -6.10 12.13
N PHE A 104 11.15 -5.95 12.73
CA PHE A 104 9.82 -6.01 12.06
C PHE A 104 9.31 -7.40 11.61
N LYS A 105 9.93 -8.53 12.00
CA LYS A 105 9.39 -9.89 11.73
C LYS A 105 7.94 -10.07 12.18
N SER A 106 7.60 -9.57 13.37
CA SER A 106 6.24 -9.66 13.95
C SER A 106 5.22 -8.86 13.14
N LEU A 107 5.57 -7.62 12.78
CA LEU A 107 4.74 -6.74 11.95
C LEU A 107 4.53 -7.33 10.55
N ARG A 108 5.61 -7.84 9.93
CA ARG A 108 5.56 -8.51 8.63
C ARG A 108 4.63 -9.73 8.67
N LYS A 109 4.80 -10.62 9.66
CA LYS A 109 3.96 -11.83 9.80
C LYS A 109 2.48 -11.50 9.99
N TRP A 110 2.15 -10.52 10.82
CA TRP A 110 0.78 -10.06 11.01
C TRP A 110 0.18 -9.51 9.71
N MET A 111 0.91 -8.65 8.99
CA MET A 111 0.43 -8.04 7.76
C MET A 111 0.22 -9.06 6.64
N TRP A 112 1.15 -10.00 6.44
CA TRP A 112 0.97 -11.09 5.46
C TRP A 112 -0.18 -12.03 5.86
N GLY A 113 -0.37 -12.31 7.15
CA GLY A 113 -1.52 -13.09 7.62
C GLY A 113 -2.86 -12.38 7.40
N ALA A 114 -2.90 -11.05 7.60
CA ALA A 114 -4.09 -10.25 7.32
C ALA A 114 -4.37 -10.16 5.80
N TRP A 115 -3.32 -10.06 4.97
CA TRP A 115 -3.49 -10.04 3.52
C TRP A 115 -3.95 -11.40 2.97
N ASP A 116 -3.36 -12.49 3.45
CA ASP A 116 -3.75 -13.86 3.07
C ASP A 116 -5.19 -14.16 3.49
N GLY A 117 -5.57 -13.78 4.71
CA GLY A 117 -6.95 -13.93 5.21
C GLY A 117 -7.99 -13.12 4.43
N MET A 118 -7.62 -11.98 3.83
CA MET A 118 -8.55 -11.21 2.99
C MET A 118 -8.70 -11.76 1.56
N TRP A 119 -7.72 -12.53 1.06
CA TRP A 119 -7.71 -12.97 -0.35
C TRP A 119 -8.03 -14.48 -0.53
N THR A 120 -7.93 -15.31 0.50
CA THR A 120 -8.04 -16.80 0.39
C THR A 120 -9.43 -17.40 0.66
N HIS A 121 -10.52 -16.63 0.56
CA HIS A 121 -11.87 -17.11 0.90
C HIS A 121 -12.55 -18.10 -0.09
N THR A 122 -11.84 -18.84 -0.95
CA THR A 122 -12.50 -19.75 -1.93
C THR A 122 -11.94 -21.18 -2.02
N SER A 123 -10.81 -21.53 -1.39
CA SER A 123 -10.27 -22.91 -1.53
C SER A 123 -10.69 -23.88 -0.43
N SER A 124 -11.06 -23.42 0.77
CA SER A 124 -11.34 -24.33 1.89
C SER A 124 -12.68 -25.07 1.80
N SER A 125 -13.66 -24.57 1.04
CA SER A 125 -14.92 -25.29 0.81
C SER A 125 -14.80 -26.40 -0.23
N LEU A 126 -13.98 -26.21 -1.27
CA LEU A 126 -13.77 -27.20 -2.33
C LEU A 126 -12.95 -28.42 -1.88
N GLU A 127 -12.08 -28.26 -0.89
CA GLU A 127 -11.30 -29.36 -0.31
C GLU A 127 -12.10 -30.11 0.78
N ALA A 128 -12.96 -29.40 1.53
CA ALA A 128 -13.90 -30.00 2.49
C ALA A 128 -14.97 -30.87 1.80
N ASP A 129 -15.47 -30.46 0.63
CA ASP A 129 -16.42 -31.26 -0.16
C ASP A 129 -15.76 -32.50 -0.82
N ARG A 130 -14.45 -32.47 -1.08
CA ARG A 130 -13.69 -33.64 -1.60
C ARG A 130 -13.31 -34.63 -0.51
N ALA A 131 -13.06 -34.16 0.72
CA ALA A 131 -12.73 -35.01 1.86
C ALA A 131 -13.95 -35.77 2.45
N GLY A 132 -15.17 -35.36 2.08
CA GLY A 132 -16.42 -35.98 2.55
C GLY A 132 -16.93 -37.17 1.71
N ALA A 133 -16.24 -37.54 0.63
CA ALA A 133 -16.71 -38.55 -0.32
C ALA A 133 -15.63 -39.58 -0.67
N GLU A 134 -15.31 -40.49 0.25
CA GLU A 134 -14.93 -41.88 -0.07
C GLU A 134 -15.07 -42.79 1.16
N PRO A 135 -15.50 -44.06 1.00
CA PRO A 135 -16.24 -44.81 2.01
C PRO A 135 -15.37 -45.79 2.82
N LEU A 136 -15.69 -45.90 4.11
CA LEU A 136 -15.18 -46.90 5.05
C LEU A 136 -15.57 -48.34 4.66
N SER A 137 -14.60 -49.27 4.65
CA SER A 137 -14.82 -50.74 4.69
C SER A 137 -13.57 -51.45 5.23
N PRO A 138 -13.65 -52.68 5.80
CA PRO A 138 -13.48 -52.85 7.24
C PRO A 138 -12.27 -53.72 7.62
N SER A 139 -11.82 -53.51 8.85
CA SER A 139 -10.89 -54.39 9.58
C SER A 139 -11.43 -55.84 9.67
N ARG A 140 -10.61 -56.82 9.28
CA ARG A 140 -10.84 -58.25 9.55
C ARG A 140 -9.69 -58.82 10.40
N LYS A 141 -10.04 -59.26 11.61
CA LYS A 141 -9.19 -59.92 12.62
C LYS A 141 -8.85 -61.38 12.24
N ALA A 142 -7.69 -61.85 12.76
CA ALA A 142 -7.32 -63.22 13.23
C ALA A 142 -7.45 -64.41 12.25
N ALA A 143 -6.59 -65.44 12.13
CA ALA A 143 -5.32 -66.00 12.67
C ALA A 143 -5.01 -67.27 11.77
N PRO A 144 -4.17 -68.31 12.05
CA PRO A 144 -3.08 -68.51 13.03
C PRO A 144 -1.82 -69.30 12.42
N GLU A 145 -0.69 -69.34 13.16
CA GLU A 145 0.35 -70.42 13.37
C GLU A 145 1.04 -71.23 12.22
N ASP A 146 2.36 -71.41 12.41
CA ASP A 146 3.24 -72.54 12.03
C ASP A 146 3.90 -72.62 10.63
N ALA A 147 5.18 -72.23 10.55
CA ALA A 147 6.24 -73.00 9.85
C ALA A 147 7.64 -72.45 10.18
N ALA A 148 8.46 -73.30 10.79
CA ALA A 148 9.90 -73.10 11.00
C ALA A 148 10.68 -73.21 9.67
N ASP A 149 11.82 -72.50 9.55
CA ASP A 149 13.16 -73.10 9.37
C ASP A 149 14.20 -72.10 8.81
N ALA A 150 15.42 -72.25 9.34
CA ALA A 150 16.75 -71.93 8.82
C ALA A 150 17.08 -70.60 8.09
N GLY A 151 18.01 -69.87 8.69
CA GLY A 151 19.37 -69.81 8.13
C GLY A 151 19.74 -68.70 7.15
N GLY A 152 20.42 -67.66 7.66
CA GLY A 152 21.70 -67.23 7.11
C GLY A 152 21.77 -66.07 6.10
N ARG A 153 22.89 -65.34 6.26
CA ARG A 153 23.63 -64.44 5.34
C ARG A 153 23.26 -62.95 5.26
N LYS A 154 24.26 -62.19 5.71
CA LYS A 154 24.58 -60.80 5.39
C LYS A 154 25.04 -60.67 3.93
N SER A 155 24.60 -59.60 3.28
CA SER A 155 25.27 -58.75 2.26
C SER A 155 24.13 -58.12 1.43
N GLY A 156 23.98 -56.81 1.31
CA GLY A 156 24.93 -55.83 0.83
C GLY A 156 24.29 -55.19 -0.40
N ILE A 157 23.81 -53.95 -0.32
CA ILE A 157 23.41 -53.18 -1.50
C ILE A 157 23.93 -51.75 -1.35
N GLN A 158 24.74 -51.39 -2.35
CA GLN A 158 25.43 -50.13 -2.57
C GLN A 158 24.44 -48.96 -2.71
N TYR A 159 24.77 -47.83 -2.09
CA TYR A 159 24.25 -46.53 -2.52
C TYR A 159 25.29 -45.89 -3.44
N HIS A 160 24.97 -45.80 -4.73
CA HIS A 160 25.71 -44.98 -5.69
C HIS A 160 25.40 -43.50 -5.42
N SER A 161 26.43 -42.73 -5.06
CA SER A 161 26.40 -41.27 -5.04
C SER A 161 26.49 -40.73 -6.47
N VAL A 162 25.48 -39.99 -6.92
CA VAL A 162 25.53 -39.22 -8.18
C VAL A 162 26.11 -37.85 -7.89
N THR A 163 27.37 -37.62 -8.27
CA THR A 163 27.99 -36.30 -8.33
C THR A 163 27.70 -35.66 -9.68
N ASN A 164 26.90 -34.59 -9.71
CA ASN A 164 26.78 -33.74 -10.90
C ASN A 164 27.90 -32.69 -10.88
N GLN A 165 28.92 -32.92 -11.70
CA GLN A 165 29.82 -31.87 -12.16
C GLN A 165 29.36 -31.44 -13.55
N TYR A 166 28.99 -30.17 -13.71
CA TYR A 166 28.99 -29.55 -15.03
C TYR A 166 29.97 -28.39 -15.04
N THR A 167 30.91 -28.56 -15.97
CA THR A 167 32.06 -27.76 -16.28
C THR A 167 31.67 -26.43 -16.91
N THR A 168 32.45 -25.41 -16.57
CA THR A 168 32.67 -24.20 -17.34
C THR A 168 33.32 -24.56 -18.68
N GLN A 169 33.01 -23.89 -19.79
CA GLN A 169 33.98 -23.40 -20.80
C GLN A 169 33.32 -22.39 -21.76
N ASN A 170 34.02 -21.25 -21.88
CA ASN A 170 34.07 -20.23 -22.95
C ASN A 170 32.84 -19.40 -23.32
#